data_AF-A0A3P5XHY5-F1
#
_entry.id   AF-A0A3P5XHY5-F1
#
_cell.length_a   1.000
_cell.length_b   1.000
_cell.length_c   1.000
_cell.angle_alpha   90.00
_cell.angle_beta   90.00
_cell.angle_gamma   90.00
#
_symmetry.space_group_name_H-M   'P 1'
#
loop_
_entity.id
_entity.type
_entity.pdbx_description
1 polymer ?
#
loop_
_entity_poly.entity_id
_entity_poly.type
_entity_poly.pdbx_seq_one_letter_code
_entity_poly.pdbx_strand_id
1 'polypeptide(L)'
;MAVAAIKGTKTLIELAQDFDVHPNQINWWRDQLLEGATGVFGEAPKAEPEPIPDVKPLHAKIGDRSLWRHWFEPMAEALENDFLSGELGKAGLLPSARR
;
A
#
# COMPACT_ATOMS: atom_id res chain seq x y z
N MET A 1 1.86 -8.76 -14.77
CA MET A 1 3.28 -8.84 -14.34
C MET A 1 3.59 -10.09 -13.51
N ALA A 2 2.92 -10.34 -12.37
CA ALA A 2 3.21 -11.52 -11.51
C ALA A 2 3.02 -12.88 -12.22
N VAL A 3 2.00 -13.04 -13.07
CA VAL A 3 1.81 -14.25 -13.89
C VAL A 3 2.97 -14.48 -14.89
N ALA A 4 3.58 -13.41 -15.41
CA ALA A 4 4.73 -13.52 -16.29
C ALA A 4 6.00 -13.94 -15.53
N ALA A 5 6.15 -13.49 -14.28
CA ALA A 5 7.22 -13.94 -13.38
C ALA A 5 7.10 -15.44 -13.03
N ILE A 6 5.87 -15.96 -12.87
CA ILE A 6 5.61 -17.39 -12.61
C ILE A 6 5.82 -18.24 -13.86
N LYS A 7 5.47 -17.74 -15.05
CA LYS A 7 5.67 -18.46 -16.31
C LYS A 7 7.15 -18.65 -16.69
N GLY A 8 8.08 -17.92 -16.08
CA GLY A 8 9.54 -18.08 -16.28
C GLY A 8 10.05 -17.72 -17.68
N THR A 9 9.21 -17.12 -18.53
CA THR A 9 9.55 -16.77 -19.92
C THR A 9 10.46 -15.54 -20.04
N LYS A 10 10.56 -14.75 -18.97
CA LYS A 10 11.44 -13.58 -18.84
C LYS A 10 12.11 -13.63 -17.48
N THR A 11 13.37 -13.21 -17.41
CA THR A 11 14.10 -13.09 -16.15
C THR A 11 13.49 -11.98 -15.27
N LEU A 12 13.72 -12.05 -13.96
CA LEU A 12 13.27 -11.01 -13.03
C LEU A 12 13.81 -9.62 -13.37
N ILE A 13 15.00 -9.57 -13.96
CA ILE A 13 15.67 -8.32 -14.36
C ILE A 13 14.98 -7.70 -15.59
N GLU A 14 14.63 -8.53 -16.58
CA GLU A 14 13.87 -8.07 -17.76
C GLU A 14 12.45 -7.62 -17.37
N LEU A 15 11.81 -8.31 -16.43
CA LEU A 15 10.50 -7.89 -15.90
C LEU A 15 10.59 -6.59 -15.08
N ALA A 16 11.69 -6.40 -14.35
CA ALA A 16 11.94 -5.16 -13.62
C ALA A 16 12.10 -3.97 -14.56
N GLN A 17 12.79 -4.17 -15.69
CA GLN A 17 12.97 -3.13 -16.71
C GLN A 17 11.68 -2.86 -17.50
N ASP A 18 10.95 -3.88 -17.93
CA ASP A 18 9.73 -3.74 -18.74
C ASP A 18 8.62 -2.99 -18.00
N PHE A 19 8.54 -3.14 -16.68
CA PHE A 19 7.47 -2.58 -15.85
C PHE A 19 7.95 -1.45 -14.95
N ASP A 20 9.23 -1.07 -15.02
CA ASP A 20 9.89 -0.06 -14.17
C ASP A 20 9.67 -0.31 -12.67
N VAL A 21 9.89 -1.57 -12.25
CA VAL A 21 9.66 -2.03 -10.88
C VAL A 21 10.92 -2.68 -10.32
N HIS A 22 11.23 -2.48 -9.04
CA HIS A 22 12.40 -3.12 -8.43
C HIS A 22 12.24 -4.66 -8.36
N PRO A 23 13.28 -5.47 -8.67
CA PRO A 23 13.20 -6.94 -8.67
C PRO A 23 12.68 -7.56 -7.37
N ASN A 24 12.96 -6.92 -6.22
CA ASN A 24 12.47 -7.37 -4.91
C ASN A 24 10.93 -7.29 -4.81
N GLN A 25 10.30 -6.29 -5.43
CA GLN A 25 8.84 -6.15 -5.45
C GLN A 25 8.20 -7.22 -6.34
N ILE A 26 8.86 -7.60 -7.44
CA ILE A 26 8.42 -8.69 -8.31
C ILE A 26 8.43 -10.03 -7.56
N ASN A 27 9.48 -10.31 -6.78
CA ASN A 27 9.53 -11.50 -5.93
C ASN A 27 8.41 -11.50 -4.89
N TRP A 28 8.20 -10.39 -4.19
CA TRP A 28 7.13 -10.29 -3.20
C TRP A 28 5.75 -10.57 -3.81
N TRP A 29 5.44 -9.96 -4.96
CA TRP A 29 4.16 -10.22 -5.65
C TRP A 29 4.04 -11.64 -6.20
N ARG A 30 5.15 -12.25 -6.64
CA ARG A 30 5.16 -13.66 -7.08
C ARG A 30 4.80 -14.59 -5.92
N ASP A 31 5.42 -14.38 -4.76
CA ASP A 31 5.21 -15.23 -3.59
C ASP A 31 3.78 -15.09 -3.05
N GLN A 32 3.25 -13.86 -2.99
CA GLN A 32 1.84 -13.60 -2.67
C GLN A 32 0.85 -14.27 -3.64
N LEU A 33 1.16 -14.25 -4.94
CA LEU A 33 0.30 -14.89 -5.95
C LEU A 33 0.32 -16.42 -5.83
N LEU A 34 1.48 -17.01 -5.49
CA LEU A 34 1.61 -18.46 -5.28
C LEU A 34 0.90 -18.91 -3.99
N GLU A 35 1.06 -18.17 -2.90
CA GLU A 35 0.37 -18.41 -1.64
C GLU A 35 -1.15 -18.28 -1.79
N GLY A 36 -1.62 -17.24 -2.48
CA GLY A 36 -3.03 -17.08 -2.82
C GLY A 36 -3.56 -18.19 -3.74
N ALA A 37 -2.76 -18.68 -4.68
CA ALA A 37 -3.14 -19.78 -5.56
C ALA A 37 -3.28 -21.11 -4.80
N THR A 38 -2.46 -21.37 -3.78
CA THR A 38 -2.62 -22.55 -2.92
C THR A 38 -3.91 -22.54 -2.11
N GLY A 39 -4.42 -21.36 -1.72
CA GLY A 39 -5.73 -21.24 -1.05
C GLY A 39 -6.95 -21.44 -1.96
N VAL A 40 -6.81 -21.20 -3.27
CA VAL A 40 -7.91 -21.30 -4.25
C VAL A 40 -7.91 -22.63 -4.99
N PHE A 41 -6.73 -23.20 -5.26
CA PHE A 41 -6.56 -24.41 -6.08
C PHE A 41 -5.93 -25.59 -5.35
N GLY A 42 -5.47 -25.42 -4.10
CA GLY A 42 -5.08 -26.53 -3.22
C GLY A 42 -6.31 -27.26 -2.68
N GLU A 43 -6.14 -28.53 -2.30
CA GLU A 43 -7.20 -29.32 -1.66
C GLU A 43 -7.64 -28.59 -0.39
N ALA A 44 -8.83 -27.99 -0.45
CA ALA A 44 -9.31 -27.10 0.59
C ALA A 44 -9.30 -27.85 1.93
N PRO A 45 -8.61 -27.37 2.98
CA PRO A 45 -9.05 -27.71 4.31
C PRO A 45 -10.50 -27.27 4.36
N LYS A 46 -11.39 -28.15 4.82
CA LYS A 46 -12.80 -27.84 5.05
C LYS A 46 -12.85 -26.70 6.06
N ALA A 47 -12.72 -25.48 5.57
CA ALA A 47 -12.86 -24.28 6.35
C ALA A 47 -14.29 -24.35 6.85
N GLU A 48 -14.44 -24.45 8.18
CA GLU A 48 -15.70 -24.08 8.79
C GLU A 48 -16.07 -22.70 8.22
N PRO A 49 -17.33 -22.50 7.78
CA PRO A 49 -17.72 -21.24 7.22
C PRO A 49 -17.48 -20.18 8.29
N GLU A 50 -16.42 -19.40 8.13
CA GLU A 50 -16.21 -18.24 8.96
C GLU A 50 -17.48 -17.38 8.81
N PRO A 51 -18.04 -16.90 9.92
CA PRO A 51 -19.28 -16.14 9.87
C PRO A 51 -19.05 -14.98 8.94
N ILE A 52 -19.73 -15.00 7.79
CA ILE A 52 -19.65 -13.96 6.76
C ILE A 52 -19.84 -12.64 7.50
N PRO A 53 -18.78 -11.82 7.65
CA PRO A 53 -18.91 -10.56 8.36
C PRO A 53 -19.94 -9.76 7.58
N ASP A 54 -20.93 -9.18 8.26
CA ASP A 54 -21.88 -8.30 7.60
C ASP A 54 -21.08 -7.16 6.95
N VAL A 55 -20.94 -7.21 5.63
CA VAL A 55 -20.12 -6.29 4.84
C VAL A 55 -20.75 -4.90 4.75
N LYS A 56 -22.04 -4.76 5.09
CA LYS A 56 -22.76 -3.48 5.05
C LYS A 56 -22.19 -2.44 6.04
N PRO A 57 -21.99 -2.75 7.34
CA PRO A 57 -21.31 -1.82 8.25
C PRO A 57 -19.84 -1.56 7.88
N LEU A 58 -19.17 -2.50 7.20
CA LEU A 58 -17.79 -2.32 6.74
C LEU A 58 -17.69 -1.29 5.60
N HIS A 59 -18.58 -1.35 4.59
CA HIS A 59 -18.65 -0.34 3.54
C HIS A 59 -19.10 1.03 4.07
N ALA A 60 -19.96 1.06 5.10
CA ALA A 60 -20.37 2.30 5.75
C ALA A 60 -19.18 3.05 6.38
N LYS A 61 -18.20 2.33 6.96
CA LYS A 61 -16.98 2.95 7.51
C LYS A 61 -16.02 3.48 6.42
N ILE A 62 -15.95 2.82 5.27
CA ILE A 62 -15.13 3.29 4.13
C ILE A 62 -15.73 4.57 3.50
N GLY A 63 -17.03 4.85 3.70
CA GLY A 63 -17.72 6.04 3.19
C GLY A 63 -18.02 7.13 4.24
N ASP A 64 -17.63 6.96 5.50
CA ASP A 64 -17.99 7.90 6.57
C ASP A 64 -17.13 9.16 6.50
N ARG A 65 -17.69 10.23 5.93
CA ARG A 65 -17.07 11.57 5.80
C ARG A 65 -16.47 12.09 7.11
N SER A 66 -17.04 11.76 8.27
CA SER A 66 -16.51 12.21 9.56
C SER A 66 -15.18 11.53 9.89
N LEU A 67 -15.05 10.23 9.58
CA LEU A 67 -13.80 9.49 9.76
C LEU A 67 -12.72 9.99 8.80
N TRP A 68 -13.08 10.25 7.54
CA TRP A 68 -12.16 10.83 6.56
C TRP A 68 -11.64 12.19 7.00
N ARG A 69 -12.52 13.05 7.54
CA ARG A 69 -12.14 14.38 8.00
C ARG A 69 -11.17 14.33 9.18
N HIS A 70 -11.45 13.48 10.18
CA HIS A 70 -10.58 13.28 11.32
C HIS A 70 -9.17 12.78 10.93
N TRP A 71 -9.05 11.96 9.89
CA TRP A 71 -7.76 11.45 9.43
C TRP A 71 -7.02 12.41 8.49
N PHE A 72 -7.75 13.11 7.61
CA PHE A 72 -7.15 13.93 6.55
C PHE A 72 -6.76 15.35 7.01
N GLU A 73 -7.53 15.97 7.89
CA GLU A 73 -7.23 17.33 8.39
C GLU A 73 -5.85 17.44 9.06
N PRO A 74 -5.49 16.60 10.06
CA PRO A 74 -4.17 16.70 10.69
C PRO A 74 -3.03 16.33 9.73
N MET A 75 -3.28 15.45 8.76
CA MET A 75 -2.29 15.09 7.73
C MET A 75 -2.00 16.27 6.79
N ALA A 76 -3.04 16.98 6.36
CA ALA A 76 -2.91 18.15 5.49
C ALA A 76 -2.14 19.28 6.19
N GLU A 77 -2.44 19.52 7.47
CA GLU A 77 -1.73 20.51 8.29
C GLU A 77 -0.25 20.13 8.51
N ALA A 78 0.04 18.85 8.79
CA ALA A 78 1.42 18.38 8.91
C ALA A 78 2.21 18.57 7.61
N LEU A 79 1.60 18.28 6.46
CA LEU A 79 2.24 18.46 5.15
C LEU A 79 2.52 19.93 4.84
N GLU A 80 1.58 20.83 5.16
CA GLU A 80 1.76 22.27 4.97
C GLU A 80 2.87 22.80 5.87
N ASN A 81 2.89 22.40 7.14
CA ASN A 81 3.95 22.79 8.09
C ASN A 81 5.33 22.26 7.66
N ASP A 82 5.41 21.01 7.20
CA ASP A 82 6.67 20.43 6.70
C ASP A 82 7.15 21.15 5.43
N PHE A 83 6.23 21.49 4.52
CA PHE A 83 6.54 22.25 3.32
C PHE A 83 7.04 23.66 3.66
N LEU A 84 6.31 24.40 4.49
CA LEU A 84 6.69 25.75 4.91
C LEU A 84 8.01 25.77 5.69
N SER A 85 8.22 24.80 6.58
CA SER A 85 9.48 24.62 7.29
C SER A 85 10.64 24.35 6.33
N GLY A 86 10.42 23.50 5.33
CA GLY A 86 11.39 23.24 4.26
C GLY A 86 11.72 24.48 3.43
N GLU A 87 10.71 25.26 3.03
CA GLU A 87 10.91 26.50 2.27
C GLU A 87 11.59 27.60 3.10
N LEU A 88 11.23 27.74 4.38
CA LEU A 88 11.92 28.65 5.32
C LEU A 88 13.37 28.22 5.53
N GLY A 89 13.66 26.91 5.58
CA GLY A 89 15.01 26.36 5.59
C GLY A 89 15.82 26.75 4.36
N LYS A 90 15.24 26.60 3.17
CA LYS A 90 15.87 27.01 1.90
C LYS A 90 16.10 28.52 1.82
N ALA A 91 15.17 29.31 2.34
CA ALA A 91 15.27 30.77 2.41
C ALA A 91 16.21 31.27 3.53
N GLY A 92 16.70 30.39 4.41
CA GLY A 92 17.52 30.77 5.58
C GLY A 92 16.74 31.53 6.65
N LEU A 93 15.40 31.46 6.64
CA LEU A 93 14.47 32.21 7.48
C LEU A 93 13.87 31.37 8.61
N LEU A 94 14.44 30.20 8.92
CA LEU A 94 13.95 29.37 10.03
C LEU A 94 13.94 30.22 11.32
N PRO A 95 12.80 30.28 12.04
CA PRO A 95 12.76 30.88 13.34
C PRO A 95 13.70 30.07 14.24
N SER A 96 14.79 30.70 14.66
CA SER A 96 15.64 30.18 15.71
C SER A 96 14.77 30.11 16.97
N ALA A 97 14.31 28.91 17.32
CA ALA A 97 13.62 28.67 18.58
C ALA A 97 14.59 29.06 19.71
N ARG A 98 14.41 30.26 20.27
CA ARG A 98 14.99 30.63 21.55
C ARG A 98 14.34 29.73 22.60
N ARG A 99 15.20 28.92 23.24
CA ARG A 99 15.12 28.22 24.53
C ARG A 99 13.77 28.23 25.25
#